data_AF-A0A6N3C941-F1
#
_entry.id   AF-A0A6N3C941-F1
#
_cell.length_a   1.000
_cell.length_b   1.000
_cell.length_c   1.000
_cell.angle_alpha   90.00
_cell.angle_beta   90.00
_cell.angle_gamma   90.00
#
_symmetry.space_group_name_H-M   'P 1'
#
loop_
_entity.id
_entity.type
_entity.pdbx_description
1 polymer ?
#
loop_
_entity_poly.entity_id
_entity_poly.type
_entity_poly.pdbx_seq_one_letter_code
_entity_poly.pdbx_strand_id
1 'polypeptide(L)'
;MCNLNYNDSNKDIFTSIVRVKGSLKYKVVPVKSNKKVDRSLWIEISKVLGRIYVSTPVKVGNIICKNVLNTGIDIICTRDLSD
;
A
#
# COMPACT_ATOMS: atom_id res chain seq x y z
N MET A 1 -24.95 15.22 17.04
CA MET A 1 -24.61 15.44 15.61
C MET A 1 -23.11 15.29 15.47
N CYS A 2 -22.64 14.25 14.80
CA CYS A 2 -21.21 14.13 14.49
C CYS A 2 -20.87 15.18 13.42
N ASN A 3 -19.97 16.12 13.75
CA ASN A 3 -19.40 17.05 12.79
C ASN A 3 -18.51 16.27 11.81
N LEU A 4 -19.08 15.82 10.69
CA LEU A 4 -18.28 15.47 9.52
C LEU A 4 -17.75 16.78 8.93
N ASN A 5 -16.49 17.10 9.23
CA ASN A 5 -15.75 18.08 8.47
C ASN A 5 -15.74 17.62 7.00
N TYR A 6 -16.44 18.35 6.14
CA TYR A 6 -16.67 18.07 4.71
C TYR A 6 -15.37 17.90 3.87
N ASN A 7 -14.21 18.31 4.42
CA ASN A 7 -12.91 18.26 3.76
C ASN A 7 -12.23 16.87 3.70
N ASP A 8 -12.85 15.81 4.22
CA ASP A 8 -12.27 14.46 4.28
C ASP A 8 -13.00 13.43 3.38
N SER A 9 -13.96 13.88 2.56
CA SER A 9 -14.78 13.02 1.69
C SER A 9 -13.98 12.33 0.58
N ASN A 10 -12.84 12.89 0.18
CA ASN A 10 -12.04 12.41 -0.95
C ASN A 10 -10.75 11.67 -0.53
N LYS A 11 -10.56 11.42 0.77
CA LYS A 11 -9.38 10.72 1.29
C LYS A 11 -9.78 9.44 1.98
N ASP A 12 -9.09 8.36 1.66
CA ASP A 12 -9.37 7.04 2.22
C ASP A 12 -8.09 6.20 2.32
N ILE A 13 -8.13 5.09 3.05
CA ILE A 13 -6.99 4.16 3.10
C ILE A 13 -6.82 3.51 1.74
N PHE A 14 -5.68 3.74 1.11
CA PHE A 14 -5.33 3.09 -0.14
C PHE A 14 -5.01 1.62 0.14
N THR A 15 -5.61 0.70 -0.61
CA THR A 15 -5.33 -0.74 -0.54
C THR A 15 -5.03 -1.27 -1.93
N SER A 16 -4.00 -2.08 -2.06
CA SER A 16 -3.62 -2.69 -3.33
C SER A 16 -2.81 -3.97 -3.11
N ILE A 17 -2.20 -4.47 -4.18
CA ILE A 17 -1.35 -5.65 -4.17
C ILE A 17 0.02 -5.33 -4.81
N VAL A 18 1.06 -5.99 -4.33
CA VAL A 18 2.42 -5.91 -4.90
C VAL A 18 2.88 -7.30 -5.29
N ARG A 19 3.63 -7.43 -6.39
CA ARG A 19 4.10 -8.71 -6.90
C ARG A 19 5.19 -9.29 -6.02
N VAL A 20 5.13 -10.60 -5.79
CA VAL A 20 6.16 -11.35 -5.07
C VAL A 20 7.04 -12.06 -6.10
N LYS A 21 8.35 -11.91 -5.99
CA LYS A 21 9.36 -12.58 -6.82
C LYS A 21 10.10 -13.62 -5.98
N GLY A 22 10.35 -14.79 -6.58
CA GLY A 22 11.15 -15.85 -5.98
C GLY A 22 10.38 -16.82 -5.08
N SER A 23 9.09 -16.57 -4.79
CA SER A 23 8.26 -17.52 -4.05
C SER A 23 7.45 -18.42 -4.99
N LEU A 24 7.45 -19.73 -4.70
CA LEU A 24 6.60 -20.70 -5.37
C LEU A 24 5.14 -20.61 -4.87
N LYS A 25 4.97 -20.30 -3.59
CA LYS A 25 3.68 -20.26 -2.88
C LYS A 25 2.93 -18.94 -3.06
N TYR A 26 3.65 -17.82 -3.09
CA TYR A 26 3.05 -16.48 -3.12
C TYR A 26 3.39 -15.76 -4.42
N LYS A 27 2.35 -15.27 -5.12
CA LYS A 27 2.51 -14.46 -6.35
C LYS A 27 2.36 -12.96 -6.09
N VAL A 28 1.60 -12.58 -5.05
CA VAL A 28 1.35 -11.21 -4.65
C VAL A 28 1.22 -11.11 -3.13
N VAL A 29 1.42 -9.91 -2.59
CA VAL A 29 1.18 -9.56 -1.19
C VAL A 29 0.18 -8.38 -1.12
N PRO A 30 -0.83 -8.42 -0.24
CA PRO A 30 -1.69 -7.28 -0.01
C PRO A 30 -0.93 -6.18 0.75
N VAL A 31 -1.18 -4.94 0.36
CA VAL A 31 -0.60 -3.75 0.96
C VAL A 31 -1.68 -2.70 1.22
N LYS A 32 -1.42 -1.82 2.19
CA LYS A 32 -2.23 -0.63 2.44
C LYS A 32 -1.35 0.59 2.70
N SER A 33 -1.90 1.78 2.56
CA SER A 33 -1.24 2.99 3.06
C SER A 33 -1.31 3.07 4.59
N ASN A 34 -0.29 3.68 5.21
CA ASN A 34 -0.28 3.94 6.64
C ASN A 34 -1.21 5.09 7.06
N LYS A 35 -1.58 5.97 6.12
CA LYS A 35 -2.46 7.14 6.31
C LYS A 35 -3.48 7.23 5.17
N LYS A 36 -4.53 8.04 5.35
CA LYS A 36 -5.49 8.32 4.27
C LYS A 36 -4.80 9.00 3.09
N VAL A 37 -5.14 8.57 1.89
CA VAL A 37 -4.62 9.05 0.61
C VAL A 37 -5.77 9.68 -0.17
N ASP A 38 -5.51 10.81 -0.82
CA ASP A 38 -6.44 11.38 -1.78
C ASP A 38 -6.71 10.40 -2.94
N ARG A 39 -7.98 10.14 -3.24
CA ARG A 39 -8.40 9.20 -4.28
C ARG A 39 -7.85 9.54 -5.66
N SER A 40 -7.54 10.81 -5.92
CA SER A 40 -6.88 11.25 -7.17
C SER A 40 -5.48 10.62 -7.36
N LEU A 41 -4.78 10.30 -6.28
CA LEU A 41 -3.42 9.72 -6.34
C LEU A 41 -3.41 8.20 -6.47
N TRP A 42 -4.55 7.54 -6.32
CA TRP A 42 -4.60 6.06 -6.26
C TRP A 42 -4.10 5.40 -7.54
N ILE A 43 -4.42 5.99 -8.69
CA ILE A 43 -3.96 5.50 -9.99
C ILE A 43 -2.43 5.61 -10.09
N GLU A 44 -1.86 6.76 -9.70
CA GLU A 44 -0.41 6.98 -9.77
C GLU A 44 0.36 6.08 -8.78
N ILE A 45 -0.14 5.93 -7.56
CA ILE A 45 0.44 4.99 -6.58
C ILE A 45 0.40 3.56 -7.13
N SER A 46 -0.72 3.15 -7.75
CA SER A 46 -0.84 1.82 -8.34
C SER A 46 0.17 1.58 -9.47
N LYS A 47 0.45 2.60 -10.31
CA LYS A 47 1.48 2.52 -11.35
C LYS A 47 2.88 2.33 -10.75
N VAL A 48 3.19 3.02 -9.65
CA VAL A 48 4.45 2.85 -8.92
C VAL A 48 4.55 1.42 -8.36
N LEU A 49 3.52 0.96 -7.65
CA LEU A 49 3.48 -0.39 -7.07
C LEU A 49 3.58 -1.49 -8.12
N GLY A 50 3.02 -1.28 -9.31
CA GLY A 50 3.09 -2.23 -10.42
C GLY A 50 4.52 -2.54 -10.90
N ARG A 51 5.48 -1.65 -10.61
CA ARG A 51 6.90 -1.83 -10.94
C ARG A 51 7.72 -2.44 -9.80
N ILE A 52 7.14 -2.52 -8.60
CA ILE A 52 7.81 -3.05 -7.41
C ILE A 52 7.58 -4.55 -7.32
N TYR A 53 8.65 -5.27 -7.00
CA TYR A 53 8.63 -6.68 -6.66
C TYR A 53 9.23 -6.86 -5.28
N VAL A 54 8.57 -7.64 -4.43
CA VAL A 54 9.05 -7.98 -3.09
C VAL A 54 9.46 -9.45 -3.06
N SER A 55 10.43 -9.80 -2.23
CA SER A 55 10.78 -11.19 -1.94
C SER A 55 10.32 -11.57 -0.54
N THR A 56 10.10 -12.84 -0.31
CA THR A 56 9.94 -13.43 1.03
C THR A 56 11.27 -13.42 1.80
N PRO A 57 11.25 -13.42 3.15
CA PRO A 57 10.07 -13.26 4.01
C PRO A 57 9.62 -11.79 4.10
N VAL A 58 8.31 -11.59 4.21
CA VAL A 58 7.71 -10.26 4.45
C VAL A 58 6.78 -10.37 5.64
N LYS A 59 6.81 -9.41 6.55
CA LYS A 59 5.93 -9.36 7.72
C LYS A 59 4.89 -8.25 7.60
N VAL A 60 3.78 -8.40 8.32
CA VAL A 60 2.80 -7.33 8.53
C VAL A 60 3.51 -6.09 9.07
N GLY A 61 3.22 -4.94 8.49
CA GLY A 61 3.83 -3.67 8.87
C GLY A 61 5.18 -3.37 8.20
N ASN A 62 5.76 -4.30 7.42
CA ASN A 62 6.91 -3.96 6.59
C ASN A 62 6.55 -2.88 5.57
N ILE A 63 7.41 -1.87 5.45
CA ILE A 63 7.26 -0.78 4.50
C ILE A 63 7.78 -1.25 3.14
N ILE A 64 6.88 -1.35 2.16
CA ILE A 64 7.20 -1.74 0.78
C ILE A 64 7.65 -0.53 -0.03
N CYS A 65 7.03 0.62 0.20
CA CYS A 65 7.40 1.87 -0.44
C CYS A 65 7.26 3.00 0.57
N LYS A 66 8.39 3.62 0.93
CA LYS A 66 8.43 4.75 1.86
C LYS A 66 8.21 6.06 1.10
N ASN A 67 7.42 6.98 1.67
CA ASN A 67 7.16 8.31 1.11
C ASN A 67 6.74 8.27 -0.37
N VAL A 68 5.69 7.48 -0.67
CA VAL A 68 5.23 7.26 -2.04
C VAL A 68 4.82 8.58 -2.70
N LEU A 69 5.32 8.83 -3.92
CA LEU A 69 5.10 10.09 -4.65
C LEU A 69 5.50 11.37 -3.86
N ASN A 70 6.42 11.27 -2.91
CA ASN A 70 6.82 12.37 -2.02
C ASN A 70 5.65 12.97 -1.20
N THR A 71 4.65 12.17 -0.86
CA THR A 71 3.43 12.61 -0.15
C THR A 71 3.53 12.54 1.38
N GLY A 72 4.60 11.96 1.91
CA GLY A 72 4.77 11.62 3.33
C GLY A 72 3.98 10.38 3.77
N ILE A 73 3.48 9.59 2.82
CA ILE A 73 2.68 8.38 3.05
C ILE A 73 3.51 7.15 2.70
N ASP A 74 3.42 6.11 3.53
CA ASP A 74 4.11 4.85 3.32
C ASP A 74 3.11 3.76 2.94
N ILE A 75 3.54 2.84 2.07
CA ILE A 75 2.81 1.62 1.72
C ILE A 75 3.37 0.47 2.53
N ILE A 76 2.51 -0.20 3.30
CA ILE A 76 2.85 -1.27 4.24
C ILE A 76 2.16 -2.59 3.89
N CYS A 77 2.82 -3.71 4.17
CA CYS A 77 2.23 -5.04 4.04
C CYS A 77 1.21 -5.35 5.12
N THR A 78 0.17 -6.09 4.75
CA THR A 78 -0.90 -6.53 5.65
C THR A 78 -0.99 -8.03 5.84
N ARG A 79 -0.07 -8.80 5.24
CA ARG A 79 0.01 -10.25 5.38
C ARG A 79 1.46 -10.69 5.57
N ASP A 80 1.68 -11.65 6.47
CA ASP A 80 2.94 -12.35 6.60
C ASP A 80 3.13 -13.34 5.44
N LEU A 81 4.29 -13.27 4.80
CA LEU A 81 4.75 -14.23 3.81
C LEU A 81 6.02 -14.90 4.33
N SER A 82 5.95 -16.21 4.52
CA SER A 82 7.06 -17.08 4.86
C SER A 82 7.05 -18.25 3.89
N ASP A 83 8.15 -18.42 3.16
CA ASP A 83 8.37 -19.64 2.37
C ASP A 83 8.78 -20.81 3.26
#